data_AF-A0A3D1F492-F1
#
_entry.id   AF-A0A3D1F492-F1
#
_cell.length_a   1.000
_cell.length_b   1.000
_cell.length_c   1.000
_cell.angle_alpha   90.00
_cell.angle_beta   90.00
_cell.angle_gamma   90.00
#
_symmetry.space_group_name_H-M   'P 1'
#
loop_
_entity.id
_entity.type
_entity.pdbx_description
1 polymer ?
#
loop_
_entity_poly.entity_id
_entity_poly.type
_entity_poly.pdbx_seq_one_letter_code
_entity_poly.pdbx_strand_id
1 'polypeptide(L)' 'MQELTHYVGGEHVKGTSGRFADVFNPATGEVQAKVPLASAHEMANAVEIAAEAQIAWGKVNPQRRARV' A
#
# COMPACT_ATOMS: atom_id res chain seq x y z
N MET A 1 -8.86 18.33 0.23
CA MET A 1 -7.84 17.60 -0.56
C MET A 1 -7.45 16.37 0.24
N GLN A 2 -7.70 15.18 -0.29
CA GLN A 2 -7.48 13.92 0.44
C GLN A 2 -6.02 13.48 0.30
N GLU A 3 -5.39 13.06 1.38
CA GLU A 3 -4.12 12.34 1.34
C GLU A 3 -4.40 10.84 1.34
N LEU A 4 -3.84 10.12 0.36
CA LEU A 4 -3.87 8.67 0.32
C LEU A 4 -2.82 8.10 1.28
N THR A 5 -2.94 6.81 1.57
CA THR A 5 -2.00 6.10 2.44
C THR A 5 -1.41 4.91 1.68
N HIS A 6 -0.32 4.36 2.20
CA HIS A 6 0.06 2.99 1.88
C HIS A 6 -0.91 2.01 2.55
N TYR A 7 -0.94 0.77 2.07
CA TYR A 7 -1.65 -0.33 2.72
C TYR A 7 -0.67 -1.48 2.92
N VAL A 8 -0.21 -1.66 4.16
CA VAL A 8 0.85 -2.63 4.50
C VAL A 8 0.45 -3.32 5.79
N GLY A 9 0.68 -4.64 5.87
CA GLY A 9 0.32 -5.42 7.07
C GLY A 9 -1.18 -5.53 7.34
N GLY A 10 -2.03 -5.24 6.35
CA GLY A 10 -3.49 -5.25 6.52
C GLY A 10 -4.07 -3.94 7.07
N GLU A 11 -3.29 -2.85 7.08
CA GLU A 11 -3.73 -1.56 7.60
C GLU A 11 -3.32 -0.40 6.70
N HIS A 12 -4.04 0.73 6.82
CA HIS A 12 -3.68 1.99 6.18
C HIS A 12 -2.56 2.68 6.96
N VAL A 13 -1.42 2.89 6.31
CA VAL A 13 -0.22 3.49 6.91
C VAL A 13 0.18 4.76 6.18
N LYS A 14 0.39 5.85 6.93
CA LYS A 14 0.86 7.12 6.36
C LYS A 14 2.24 6.95 5.76
N GLY A 15 2.47 7.58 4.60
CA GLY A 15 3.81 7.71 4.04
C GLY A 15 4.70 8.59 4.92
N THR A 16 5.93 8.16 5.14
CA THR A 16 6.93 8.79 6.01
C THR A 16 8.08 9.43 5.22
N SER A 17 8.13 9.22 3.90
CA SER A 17 9.14 9.84 3.03
C SER A 17 9.03 11.36 2.90
N GLY A 18 7.89 11.93 3.28
CA GLY A 18 7.56 13.36 3.07
C GLY A 18 7.32 13.75 1.61
N ARG A 19 7.46 12.81 0.65
CA ARG A 19 7.26 13.06 -0.78
C ARG A 19 5.85 12.66 -1.19
N PHE A 20 5.22 13.50 -2.01
CA PHE A 20 3.89 13.26 -2.53
C PHE A 20 3.83 13.60 -4.02
N ALA A 21 2.93 12.93 -4.73
CA ALA A 21 2.52 13.32 -6.08
C ALA A 21 1.03 13.68 -6.08
N ASP A 22 0.66 14.61 -6.96
CA ASP A 22 -0.74 14.99 -7.13
C ASP A 22 -1.48 13.95 -7.99
N VAL A 23 -2.70 13.62 -7.56
CA VAL A 23 -3.65 12.80 -8.32
C VAL A 23 -4.63 13.77 -8.98
N PHE A 24 -4.64 13.79 -10.30
CA PHE A 24 -5.47 14.70 -11.09
C PHE A 24 -6.80 14.07 -11.47
N ASN A 25 -7.85 14.87 -11.56
CA ASN A 25 -9.07 14.52 -12.26
C ASN A 25 -8.82 14.67 -13.77
N PRO A 26 -8.93 13.60 -14.59
CA PRO A 26 -8.61 13.66 -16.01
C PRO A 26 -9.59 14.53 -16.82
N ALA A 27 -10.80 14.79 -16.33
CA ALA A 27 -11.80 15.60 -17.02
C ALA A 27 -11.62 17.10 -16.80
N THR A 28 -11.09 17.51 -15.64
CA THR A 28 -10.98 18.93 -15.25
C THR A 28 -9.54 19.42 -15.11
N GLY A 29 -8.57 18.51 -14.97
CA GLY A 29 -7.17 18.86 -14.69
C GLY A 29 -6.92 19.32 -13.25
N GLU A 30 -7.92 19.29 -12.37
CA GLU A 30 -7.79 19.70 -10.97
C GLU A 30 -7.20 18.57 -10.11
N VAL A 31 -6.48 18.93 -9.04
CA VAL A 31 -5.96 17.97 -8.07
C VAL A 31 -7.08 17.47 -7.16
N GLN A 32 -7.34 16.16 -7.20
CA GLN A 32 -8.36 15.51 -6.36
C GLN A 32 -7.77 14.87 -5.09
N ALA A 33 -6.51 14.42 -5.12
CA ALA A 33 -5.83 13.83 -3.97
C ALA A 33 -4.30 13.97 -4.06
N LYS A 34 -3.61 13.61 -2.98
CA LYS A 34 -2.15 13.44 -2.94
C LYS A 34 -1.80 12.01 -2.59
N VAL A 35 -0.91 11.40 -3.37
CA VAL A 35 -0.41 10.04 -3.12
C VAL A 35 1.00 10.10 -2.52
N PRO A 36 1.26 9.44 -1.37
CA PRO A 36 2.61 9.38 -0.81
C PRO A 36 3.52 8.54 -1.72
N LEU A 37 4.75 9.02 -1.93
CA LEU A 37 5.78 8.33 -2.69
C LEU A 37 6.71 7.59 -1.74
N ALA A 38 6.52 6.28 -1.62
CA ALA A 38 7.27 5.43 -0.69
C ALA A 38 8.80 5.63 -0.83
N SER A 39 9.48 5.69 0.30
CA SER A 39 10.93 5.58 0.39
C SER A 39 11.39 4.13 0.20
N ALA A 40 12.69 3.93 -0.04
CA ALA A 40 13.27 2.59 -0.10
C ALA A 40 13.10 1.82 1.23
N HIS A 41 13.14 2.52 2.37
CA HIS A 41 12.94 1.92 3.68
C HIS A 41 11.51 1.41 3.87
N GLU A 42 10.51 2.21 3.50
CA GLU A 42 9.10 1.80 3.57
C GLU A 42 8.83 0.59 2.66
N MET A 43 9.44 0.56 1.47
CA MET A 43 9.34 -0.57 0.57
C MET A 43 9.98 -1.83 1.17
N ALA A 44 11.17 -1.72 1.76
CA ALA A 44 11.86 -2.83 2.41
C ALA A 44 11.03 -3.41 3.56
N ASN A 45 10.47 -2.56 4.42
CA ASN A 45 9.58 -2.96 5.51
C ASN A 45 8.32 -3.68 4.99
N ALA A 46 7.71 -3.18 3.91
CA ALA A 46 6.55 -3.84 3.32
C ALA A 46 6.89 -5.24 2.78
N VAL A 47 8.08 -5.42 2.20
CA VAL A 47 8.57 -6.73 1.73
C VAL A 47 8.80 -7.68 2.90
N GLU A 48 9.40 -7.22 4.00
CA GLU A 48 9.64 -8.03 5.20
C GLU A 48 8.31 -8.54 5.79
N ILE A 49 7.35 -7.65 6.01
CA ILE A 49 6.00 -8.00 6.49
C ILE A 49 5.32 -9.01 5.55
N ALA A 50 5.41 -8.80 4.23
CA ALA A 50 4.82 -9.71 3.26
C ALA A 50 5.50 -11.09 3.29
N ALA A 51 6.83 -11.14 3.43
CA ALA A 51 7.59 -12.39 3.50
C ALA A 51 7.22 -13.20 4.76
N GLU A 52 7.08 -12.55 5.90
CA GLU A 52 6.62 -13.19 7.15
C GLU A 52 5.19 -13.71 7.03
N ALA A 53 4.27 -12.88 6.53
CA ALA A 53 2.88 -13.25 6.33
C ALA A 53 2.71 -14.41 5.33
N GLN A 54 3.56 -14.45 4.30
CA GLN A 54 3.56 -15.49 3.28
C GLN A 54 3.78 -16.89 3.88
N ILE A 55 4.58 -17.04 4.94
CA ILE A 55 4.85 -18.34 5.58
C ILE A 55 3.55 -18.93 6.15
N ALA A 56 2.75 -18.12 6.85
CA ALA A 56 1.47 -18.55 7.40
C ALA A 56 0.44 -18.74 6.28
N TRP A 57 0.37 -17.80 5.32
CA TRP A 57 -0.55 -17.88 4.19
C TRP A 57 -0.32 -19.10 3.31
N GLY A 58 0.93 -19.45 3.03
CA GLY A 58 1.33 -20.62 2.24
C GLY A 58 0.88 -21.95 2.86
N LYS A 59 0.73 -22.01 4.19
CA LYS A 59 0.22 -23.18 4.92
C LYS A 59 -1.31 -23.29 4.91
N VAL A 60 -2.04 -22.24 4.53
CA VAL A 60 -3.51 -22.29 4.46
C VAL A 60 -3.94 -23.27 3.37
N ASN A 61 -4.91 -24.15 3.65
CA ASN A 61 -5.41 -25.13 2.67
C ASN A 61 -5.75 -24.45 1.32
N PRO A 62 -5.29 -24.99 0.17
CA PRO A 62 -5.55 -24.40 -1.14
C PRO A 62 -7.03 -24.11 -1.44
N GLN A 63 -7.95 -24.99 -1.04
CA GLN A 63 -9.39 -24.77 -1.22
C GLN A 63 -9.92 -23.58 -0.40
N ARG A 64 -9.33 -23.29 0.76
CA ARG A 64 -9.66 -22.10 1.56
C ARG A 64 -9.08 -20.84 0.92
N ARG A 65 -7.86 -20.90 0.39
CA ARG A 65 -7.24 -19.77 -0.31
C ARG A 65 -7.99 -19.39 -1.59
N ALA A 66 -8.59 -20.36 -2.28
CA ALA A 66 -9.38 -20.12 -3.49
C ALA A 66 -10.73 -19.43 -3.25
N ARG A 67 -11.12 -19.20 -1.99
CA ARG A 67 -12.41 -18.59 -1.60
C ARG A 67 -12.28 -17.16 -1.07
N VAL A 68 -11.08 -16.58 -1.07
CA VAL A 68 -10.82 -15.20 -0.63
C VAL A 68 -10.29 -14.35 -1.77
#